data_AF-A0A382WZY1-F1
#
_entry.id   AF-A0A382WZY1-F1
#
_cell.length_a   1.000
_cell.length_b   1.000
_cell.length_c   1.000
_cell.angle_alpha   90.00
_cell.angle_beta   90.00
_cell.angle_gamma   90.00
#
_symmetry.space_group_name_H-M   'P 1'
#
loop_
_entity.id
_entity.type
_entity.pdbx_description
1 polymer ?
#
loop_
_entity_poly.entity_id
_entity_poly.type
_entity_poly.pdbx_seq_one_letter_code
_entity_poly.pdbx_strand_id
1 'polypeptide(L)'
;GLAIQKNEKDEIGFKVLVGGGQGRIPYIGQVIRDFLPKEHLLSYIEAITRVYNQLGRRDNIHKARIKILLAEVGLEKFSTLVEKEWNHIKNNEKLKLTDDEIKKFKSFFLDPKYKESKDLETRFTQKLKENPDFSEWYHLNTRSHKKDDHRIVILSLKPKGQPPGDLNAEQMRTVADMTKKYSHDEIRVTHEQNLVFPYTRKVDLYQIWEELKKLNLATTNIELASDIICCPGMDFCALATARSIPVAQQLSNYFHELKSEKNIGNLRIKISGC
;
A
#
# COMPACT_ATOMS: atom_id res chain seq x y z
N GLY A 1 3.11 12.44 -7.99
CA GLY A 1 3.81 11.79 -6.89
C GLY A 1 4.21 12.85 -5.90
N LEU A 2 3.96 12.63 -4.61
CA LEU A 2 4.34 13.54 -3.54
C LEU A 2 5.18 12.73 -2.56
N ALA A 3 6.44 13.13 -2.37
CA ALA A 3 7.29 12.55 -1.34
C ALA A 3 7.47 13.56 -0.22
N ILE A 4 7.10 13.19 1.00
CA ILE A 4 7.30 14.03 2.19
C ILE A 4 8.80 14.10 2.47
N GLN A 5 9.29 15.31 2.78
CA GLN A 5 10.67 15.53 3.20
C GLN A 5 10.75 16.71 4.16
N LYS A 6 11.88 16.81 4.87
CA LYS A 6 12.24 17.95 5.71
C LYS A 6 13.37 18.72 5.03
N ASN A 7 13.32 20.06 5.07
CA ASN A 7 14.46 20.87 4.61
C ASN A 7 15.52 21.00 5.71
N GLU A 8 16.59 21.76 5.44
CA GLU A 8 17.68 22.03 6.38
C GLU A 8 17.24 22.73 7.67
N LYS A 9 16.06 23.35 7.68
CA LYS A 9 15.44 24.02 8.84
C LYS A 9 14.42 23.14 9.59
N ASP A 10 14.37 21.85 9.26
CA ASP A 10 13.41 20.87 9.78
C ASP A 10 11.94 21.14 9.40
N GLU A 11 11.68 21.98 8.40
CA GLU A 11 10.34 22.29 7.92
C GLU A 11 9.83 21.19 6.99
N ILE A 12 8.58 20.76 7.21
CA ILE A 12 7.94 19.74 6.38
C ILE A 12 7.50 20.34 5.04
N GLY A 13 7.91 19.69 3.96
CA GLY A 13 7.47 19.98 2.61
C GLY A 13 7.40 18.73 1.74
N PHE A 14 7.25 18.95 0.44
CA PHE A 14 7.04 17.88 -0.53
C PHE A 14 7.98 18.01 -1.72
N LYS A 15 8.62 16.89 -2.10
CA LYS A 15 9.19 16.72 -3.43
C LYS A 15 8.08 16.29 -4.38
N VAL A 16 7.91 17.04 -5.47
CA VAL A 16 6.78 16.88 -6.39
C VAL A 16 7.23 16.25 -7.69
N LEU A 17 6.64 15.10 -8.02
CA LEU A 17 6.87 14.34 -9.24
C LEU A 17 5.61 14.30 -10.11
N VAL A 18 5.76 14.37 -11.43
CA VAL A 18 4.66 14.31 -12.40
C VAL A 18 4.98 13.34 -13.54
N GLY A 19 3.96 12.79 -14.20
CA GLY A 19 4.14 12.01 -15.43
C GLY A 19 4.50 10.53 -15.24
N GLY A 20 4.38 9.98 -14.04
CA GLY A 20 4.54 8.53 -13.83
C GLY A 20 3.33 7.72 -14.32
N GLY A 21 3.54 6.51 -14.84
CA GLY A 21 2.45 5.56 -15.09
C GLY A 21 2.84 4.30 -15.88
N GLN A 22 2.25 3.16 -15.50
CA GLN A 22 2.66 1.80 -15.92
C GLN A 22 1.85 1.18 -17.09
N GLY A 23 0.98 1.94 -17.76
CA GLY A 23 0.29 1.43 -18.97
C GLY A 23 1.25 1.13 -20.13
N ARG A 24 0.72 0.77 -21.32
CA ARG A 24 1.45 0.29 -22.52
C ARG A 24 2.85 0.88 -22.78
N ILE A 25 3.03 2.18 -22.59
CA ILE A 25 4.35 2.83 -22.61
C ILE A 25 4.65 3.31 -21.19
N PRO A 26 5.52 2.63 -20.43
CA PRO A 26 5.79 3.00 -19.04
C PRO A 26 6.62 4.28 -18.96
N TYR A 27 6.28 5.15 -18.00
CA TYR A 27 7.08 6.33 -17.67
C TYR A 27 7.33 6.37 -16.17
N ILE A 28 8.56 6.74 -15.80
CA ILE A 28 8.93 7.09 -14.43
C ILE A 28 8.51 8.54 -14.19
N GLY A 29 7.96 8.83 -13.02
CA GLY A 29 7.60 10.20 -12.65
C GLY A 29 8.85 11.07 -12.55
N GLN A 30 8.80 12.25 -13.14
CA GLN A 30 9.90 13.21 -13.16
C GLN A 30 9.67 14.30 -12.13
N VAL A 31 10.74 14.75 -11.48
CA VAL A 31 10.70 15.82 -10.48
C VAL A 31 10.45 17.15 -11.17
N ILE A 32 9.40 17.86 -10.79
CA ILE A 32 9.11 19.22 -11.27
C ILE A 32 9.38 20.28 -10.22
N ARG A 33 9.48 19.87 -8.94
CA ARG A 33 9.84 20.73 -7.83
C ARG A 33 10.51 19.92 -6.73
N ASP A 34 11.73 20.29 -6.38
CA ASP A 34 12.47 19.58 -5.35
C ASP A 34 11.86 19.80 -3.97
N PHE A 35 11.46 21.02 -3.60
CA PHE A 35 10.81 21.31 -2.32
C PHE A 35 9.63 22.28 -2.47
N LEU A 36 8.45 21.84 -2.01
CA LEU A 36 7.23 22.62 -1.90
C LEU A 36 6.83 22.73 -0.41
N PRO A 37 6.75 23.95 0.17
CA PRO A 37 6.23 24.14 1.52
C PRO A 37 4.82 23.55 1.68
N LYS A 38 4.54 22.94 2.83
CA LYS A 38 3.27 22.25 3.09
C LYS A 38 2.03 23.10 2.85
N GLU A 39 2.10 24.40 3.13
CA GLU A 39 0.98 25.34 2.96
C GLU A 39 0.51 25.48 1.51
N HIS A 40 1.40 25.22 0.55
CA HIS A 40 1.11 25.36 -0.88
C HIS A 40 0.70 24.04 -1.54
N LEU A 41 0.60 22.95 -0.78
CA LEU A 41 0.33 21.61 -1.32
C LEU A 41 -0.89 21.59 -2.26
N LEU A 42 -2.03 22.11 -1.80
CA LEU A 42 -3.27 22.08 -2.58
C LEU A 42 -3.18 22.99 -3.81
N SER A 43 -2.67 24.22 -3.64
CA SER A 43 -2.49 25.17 -4.75
C SER A 43 -1.58 24.64 -5.86
N TYR A 44 -0.52 23.90 -5.51
CA TYR A 44 0.42 23.35 -6.48
C TYR A 44 -0.15 22.14 -7.22
N ILE A 45 -0.86 21.25 -6.51
CA ILE A 45 -1.62 20.16 -7.14
C ILE A 45 -2.65 20.74 -8.11
N GLU A 46 -3.37 21.78 -7.70
CA GLU A 46 -4.34 22.45 -8.55
C GLU A 46 -3.69 23.01 -9.82
N ALA A 47 -2.55 23.71 -9.70
CA ALA A 47 -1.81 24.21 -10.85
C ALA A 47 -1.43 23.08 -11.84
N ILE A 48 -0.90 21.95 -11.34
CA ILE A 48 -0.58 20.78 -12.16
C ILE A 48 -1.84 20.26 -12.89
N THR A 49 -2.95 20.12 -12.16
CA THR A 49 -4.20 19.62 -12.73
C THR A 49 -4.80 20.58 -13.77
N ARG A 50 -4.68 21.90 -13.57
CA ARG A 50 -5.14 22.93 -14.51
C ARG A 50 -4.33 22.92 -15.79
N VAL A 51 -3.00 22.89 -15.69
CA VAL A 51 -2.11 22.75 -16.86
C VAL A 51 -2.43 21.48 -17.65
N TYR A 52 -2.60 20.35 -16.96
CA TYR A 52 -2.99 19.10 -17.60
C TYR A 52 -4.39 19.16 -18.20
N ASN A 53 -5.34 19.83 -17.57
CA ASN A 53 -6.68 19.97 -18.10
C ASN A 53 -6.74 20.84 -19.36
N GLN A 54 -5.95 21.92 -19.41
CA GLN A 54 -5.90 22.84 -20.55
C GLN A 54 -5.13 22.25 -21.76
N LEU A 55 -4.02 21.56 -21.51
CA LEU A 55 -3.10 21.12 -22.58
C LEU A 55 -3.18 19.62 -22.87
N GLY A 56 -3.78 18.84 -21.98
CA GLY A 56 -3.88 17.40 -22.12
C GLY A 56 -4.72 16.99 -23.33
N ARG A 57 -4.21 16.03 -24.09
CA ARG A 57 -4.91 15.48 -25.26
C ARG A 57 -6.28 14.89 -24.88
N ARG A 58 -7.29 15.23 -25.68
CA ARG A 58 -8.67 14.69 -25.57
C ARG A 58 -9.13 13.98 -26.84
N ASP A 59 -8.31 14.00 -27.89
CA ASP A 59 -8.58 13.43 -29.20
C ASP A 59 -8.27 11.92 -29.27
N ASN A 60 -7.30 11.44 -28.49
CA ASN A 60 -6.91 10.03 -28.48
C ASN A 60 -6.76 9.51 -27.03
N ILE A 61 -7.64 8.60 -26.65
CA ILE A 61 -7.69 8.01 -25.29
C ILE A 61 -6.37 7.33 -24.88
N HIS A 62 -5.63 6.75 -25.83
CA HIS A 62 -4.36 6.07 -25.56
C HIS A 62 -3.19 7.06 -25.34
N LYS A 63 -3.39 8.32 -25.74
CA LYS A 63 -2.42 9.41 -25.56
C LYS A 63 -2.90 10.50 -24.58
N ALA A 64 -4.04 10.28 -23.93
CA ALA A 64 -4.69 11.28 -23.09
C ALA A 64 -4.12 11.41 -21.66
N ARG A 65 -3.11 10.61 -21.27
CA ARG A 65 -2.55 10.63 -19.91
C ARG A 65 -1.50 11.73 -19.74
N ILE A 66 -1.41 12.32 -18.55
CA ILE A 66 -0.44 13.41 -18.22
C ILE A 66 1.02 13.07 -18.55
N LYS A 67 1.41 11.78 -18.50
CA LYS A 67 2.75 11.33 -18.89
C LYS A 67 3.09 11.62 -20.36
N ILE A 68 2.09 11.56 -21.24
CA ILE A 68 2.24 11.86 -22.66
C ILE A 68 2.36 13.36 -22.86
N LEU A 69 1.51 14.15 -22.19
CA LEU A 69 1.64 15.61 -22.21
C LEU A 69 3.03 16.05 -21.76
N LEU A 70 3.54 15.50 -20.65
CA LEU A 70 4.87 15.82 -20.15
C LEU A 70 5.97 15.45 -21.15
N ALA A 71 5.86 14.30 -21.81
CA ALA A 71 6.82 13.86 -22.82
C ALA A 71 6.79 14.74 -24.10
N GLU A 72 5.61 15.19 -24.53
CA GLU A 72 5.43 16.04 -25.73
C GLU A 72 5.88 17.49 -25.46
N VAL A 73 5.55 18.04 -24.28
CA VAL A 73 5.88 19.43 -23.91
C VAL A 73 7.33 19.58 -23.44
N GLY A 74 7.89 18.52 -22.83
CA GLY A 74 9.19 18.54 -22.17
C GLY A 74 9.11 19.02 -20.72
N LEU A 75 10.03 18.52 -19.89
CA LEU A 75 10.04 18.77 -18.44
C LEU A 75 10.14 20.26 -18.10
N GLU A 76 11.12 20.96 -18.67
CA GLU A 76 11.38 22.38 -18.36
C GLU A 76 10.18 23.26 -18.68
N LYS A 77 9.61 23.09 -19.88
CA LYS A 77 8.44 23.86 -20.32
C LYS A 77 7.20 23.52 -19.52
N PHE A 78 6.97 22.24 -19.20
CA PHE A 78 5.85 21.84 -18.36
C PHE A 78 5.98 22.44 -16.95
N SER A 79 7.16 22.34 -16.33
CA SER A 79 7.44 22.95 -15.03
C SER A 79 7.21 24.46 -15.06
N THR A 80 7.67 25.14 -16.12
CA THR A 80 7.46 26.59 -16.30
C THR A 80 5.98 26.96 -16.38
N LEU A 81 5.17 26.16 -17.10
CA LEU A 81 3.73 26.37 -17.19
C LEU A 81 3.03 26.16 -15.83
N VAL A 82 3.44 25.14 -15.07
CA VAL A 82 2.94 24.89 -13.72
C VAL A 82 3.30 26.03 -12.77
N GLU A 83 4.55 26.51 -12.78
CA GLU A 83 4.98 27.64 -11.97
C GLU A 83 4.23 28.93 -12.33
N LYS A 84 3.96 29.16 -13.63
CA LYS A 84 3.17 30.30 -14.09
C LYS A 84 1.73 30.23 -13.55
N GLU A 85 1.07 29.09 -13.73
CA GLU A 85 -0.30 28.89 -13.21
C GLU A 85 -0.32 28.99 -11.68
N TRP A 86 0.64 28.36 -11.00
CA TRP A 86 0.74 28.40 -9.55
C TRP A 86 0.95 29.81 -9.03
N ASN A 87 1.77 30.65 -9.68
CA ASN A 87 1.94 32.04 -9.27
C ASN A 87 0.63 32.86 -9.31
N HIS A 88 -0.33 32.49 -10.17
CA HIS A 88 -1.65 33.13 -10.20
C HIS A 88 -2.56 32.69 -9.05
N ILE A 89 -2.40 31.45 -8.55
CA ILE A 89 -3.32 30.86 -7.55
C ILE A 89 -2.70 30.62 -6.17
N LYS A 90 -1.39 30.81 -6.01
CA LYS A 90 -0.65 30.47 -4.76
C LYS A 90 -1.13 31.22 -3.53
N ASN A 91 -1.70 32.41 -3.70
CA ASN A 91 -2.23 33.27 -2.63
C ASN A 91 -3.74 33.10 -2.45
N ASN A 92 -4.36 32.10 -3.08
CA ASN A 92 -5.76 31.80 -2.83
C ASN A 92 -5.90 31.18 -1.44
N GLU A 93 -6.48 31.94 -0.50
CA GLU A 93 -6.68 31.51 0.89
C GLU A 93 -7.46 30.20 1.01
N LYS A 94 -8.34 29.87 0.05
CA LYS A 94 -9.08 28.60 0.04
C LYS A 94 -8.22 27.38 -0.28
N LEU A 95 -7.04 27.58 -0.86
CA LEU A 95 -6.09 26.53 -1.26
C LEU A 95 -4.85 26.50 -0.36
N LYS A 96 -4.79 27.39 0.62
CA LYS A 96 -3.70 27.42 1.60
C LYS A 96 -3.99 26.36 2.65
N LEU A 97 -3.07 25.41 2.80
CA LEU A 97 -3.18 24.40 3.84
C LEU A 97 -2.72 25.01 5.18
N THR A 98 -3.69 25.39 6.00
CA THR A 98 -3.46 26.05 7.29
C THR A 98 -3.04 25.06 8.38
N ASP A 99 -2.36 25.55 9.43
CA ASP A 99 -2.01 24.71 10.58
C ASP A 99 -3.25 24.18 11.33
N ASP A 100 -4.36 24.94 11.33
CA ASP A 100 -5.63 24.50 11.90
C ASP A 100 -6.26 23.34 11.13
N GLU A 101 -6.23 23.39 9.79
CA GLU A 101 -6.65 22.26 8.96
C GLU A 101 -5.76 21.05 9.17
N ILE A 102 -4.43 21.24 9.22
CA ILE A 102 -3.49 20.15 9.50
C ILE A 102 -3.80 19.53 10.88
N LYS A 103 -4.05 20.36 11.90
CA LYS A 103 -4.41 19.91 13.24
C LYS A 103 -5.73 19.15 13.24
N LYS A 104 -6.74 19.64 12.52
CA LYS A 104 -8.03 18.97 12.32
C LYS A 104 -7.82 17.61 11.67
N PHE A 105 -7.08 17.51 10.58
CA PHE A 105 -6.82 16.22 9.91
C PHE A 105 -6.04 15.26 10.81
N LYS A 106 -5.04 15.73 11.55
CA LYS A 106 -4.31 14.93 12.53
C LYS A 106 -5.22 14.33 13.60
N SER A 107 -6.32 14.99 13.98
CA SER A 107 -7.26 14.43 14.97
C SER A 107 -8.03 13.20 14.48
N PHE A 108 -8.05 12.91 13.17
CA PHE A 108 -8.62 11.67 12.63
C PHE A 108 -7.62 10.49 12.63
N PHE A 109 -6.33 10.75 12.85
CA PHE A 109 -5.25 9.75 12.78
C PHE A 109 -4.53 9.65 14.13
N LEU A 110 -5.30 9.58 15.21
CA LEU A 110 -4.76 9.43 16.55
C LEU A 110 -4.37 7.97 16.79
N ASP A 111 -3.28 7.80 17.54
CA ASP A 111 -2.96 6.48 18.07
C ASP A 111 -4.11 5.99 18.98
N PRO A 112 -4.49 4.71 18.89
CA PRO A 112 -5.51 4.18 19.76
C PRO A 112 -5.06 4.18 21.21
N LYS A 113 -6.03 4.10 22.12
CA LYS A 113 -5.76 3.87 23.55
C LYS A 113 -5.26 2.43 23.73
N TYR A 114 -3.95 2.27 23.70
CA TYR A 114 -3.30 0.99 23.93
C TYR A 114 -3.64 0.41 25.30
N LYS A 115 -3.97 -0.87 25.34
CA LYS A 115 -4.13 -1.61 26.60
C LYS A 115 -2.74 -1.99 27.12
N GLU A 116 -2.50 -1.82 28.41
CA GLU A 116 -1.30 -2.36 29.05
C GLU A 116 -1.27 -3.87 28.89
N SER A 117 -0.10 -4.39 28.53
CA SER A 117 0.15 -5.82 28.47
C SER A 117 0.94 -6.23 29.72
N LYS A 118 0.23 -6.62 30.77
CA LYS A 118 0.84 -7.29 31.94
C LYS A 118 0.98 -8.77 31.56
N ASP A 119 2.19 -9.33 31.61
CA ASP A 119 2.58 -10.69 31.15
C ASP A 119 3.05 -10.80 29.68
N LEU A 120 3.89 -9.86 29.23
CA LEU A 120 4.42 -9.80 27.85
C LEU A 120 5.40 -10.91 27.48
N GLU A 121 6.24 -11.34 28.43
CA GLU A 121 7.42 -12.15 28.10
C GLU A 121 7.22 -13.65 28.27
N THR A 122 6.38 -14.13 29.19
CA THR A 122 6.34 -15.58 29.46
C THR A 122 5.46 -16.33 28.47
N ARG A 123 4.19 -15.96 28.31
CA ARG A 123 3.23 -16.71 27.46
C ARG A 123 3.54 -16.61 25.97
N PHE A 124 3.79 -15.41 25.46
CA PHE A 124 4.11 -15.21 24.04
C PHE A 124 5.39 -15.94 23.65
N THR A 125 6.48 -15.74 24.42
CA THR A 125 7.77 -16.38 24.15
C THR A 125 7.68 -17.90 24.28
N GLN A 126 6.92 -18.40 25.25
CA GLN A 126 6.66 -19.83 25.38
C GLN A 126 5.96 -20.37 24.12
N LYS A 127 4.89 -19.73 23.64
CA LYS A 127 4.20 -20.17 22.42
C LYS A 127 5.06 -20.11 21.18
N LEU A 128 5.93 -19.11 21.07
CA LEU A 128 6.89 -18.99 19.98
C LEU A 128 7.91 -20.15 19.98
N LYS A 129 8.34 -20.61 21.15
CA LYS A 129 9.24 -21.77 21.30
C LYS A 129 8.54 -23.10 21.05
N GLU A 130 7.30 -23.24 21.52
CA GLU A 130 6.52 -24.49 21.43
C GLU A 130 5.99 -24.79 20.02
N ASN A 131 5.79 -23.77 19.19
CA ASN A 131 5.08 -23.91 17.91
C ASN A 131 5.92 -23.38 16.74
N PRO A 132 6.63 -24.26 16.00
CA PRO A 132 7.45 -23.87 14.85
C PRO A 132 6.67 -23.11 13.77
N ASP A 133 5.46 -23.55 13.42
CA ASP A 133 4.62 -22.90 12.39
C ASP A 133 4.18 -21.49 12.80
N PHE A 134 3.85 -21.30 14.08
CA PHE A 134 3.52 -19.97 14.61
C PHE A 134 4.76 -19.08 14.64
N SER A 135 5.92 -19.63 15.02
CA SER A 135 7.19 -18.90 14.99
C SER A 135 7.51 -18.40 13.58
N GLU A 136 7.36 -19.28 12.59
CA GLU A 136 7.52 -18.92 11.19
C GLU A 136 6.54 -17.82 10.75
N TRP A 137 5.26 -17.99 11.05
CA TRP A 137 4.24 -16.98 10.75
C TRP A 137 4.54 -15.64 11.41
N TYR A 138 4.99 -15.65 12.67
CA TYR A 138 5.41 -14.46 13.38
C TYR A 138 6.55 -13.74 12.63
N HIS A 139 7.56 -14.48 12.17
CA HIS A 139 8.72 -13.90 11.49
C HIS A 139 8.39 -13.36 10.10
N LEU A 140 7.57 -14.07 9.31
CA LEU A 140 7.24 -13.69 7.93
C LEU A 140 6.08 -12.69 7.86
N ASN A 141 4.99 -12.94 8.58
CA ASN A 141 3.74 -12.19 8.48
C ASN A 141 3.64 -11.01 9.44
N THR A 142 4.66 -10.72 10.26
CA THR A 142 4.57 -9.56 11.15
C THR A 142 5.80 -8.64 11.05
N ARG A 143 5.62 -7.36 11.40
CA ARG A 143 6.68 -6.32 11.41
C ARG A 143 6.71 -5.63 12.77
N SER A 144 7.85 -5.04 13.10
CA SER A 144 8.03 -4.29 14.34
C SER A 144 7.11 -3.08 14.36
N HIS A 145 6.49 -2.83 15.51
CA HIS A 145 5.71 -1.62 15.74
C HIS A 145 6.56 -0.60 16.53
N LYS A 146 6.19 0.67 16.51
CA LYS A 146 6.83 1.72 17.34
C LYS A 146 6.65 1.53 18.85
N LYS A 147 5.81 0.58 19.25
CA LYS A 147 5.62 0.14 20.64
C LYS A 147 6.12 -1.28 20.76
N ASP A 148 6.98 -1.52 21.73
CA ASP A 148 7.69 -2.79 21.88
C ASP A 148 6.78 -3.97 22.23
N ASP A 149 5.64 -3.70 22.86
CA ASP A 149 4.63 -4.70 23.21
C ASP A 149 3.64 -5.01 22.07
N HIS A 150 3.80 -4.35 20.91
CA HIS A 150 2.96 -4.49 19.73
C HIS A 150 3.73 -4.98 18.50
N ARG A 151 2.98 -5.50 17.53
CA ARG A 151 3.44 -5.87 16.20
C ARG A 151 2.41 -5.40 15.18
N ILE A 152 2.87 -5.24 13.94
CA ILE A 152 2.02 -5.04 12.77
C ILE A 152 1.83 -6.41 12.12
N VAL A 153 0.61 -6.91 12.03
CA VAL A 153 0.33 -8.16 11.30
C VAL A 153 0.01 -7.81 9.85
N ILE A 154 0.68 -8.51 8.93
CA ILE A 154 0.41 -8.52 7.49
C ILE A 154 -0.31 -9.83 7.18
N LEU A 155 -1.63 -9.73 7.03
CA LEU A 155 -2.51 -10.82 6.69
C LEU A 155 -2.40 -11.10 5.18
N SER A 156 -1.85 -12.27 4.86
CA SER A 156 -1.75 -12.74 3.48
C SER A 156 -3.13 -13.12 2.96
N LEU A 157 -3.53 -12.54 1.83
CA LEU A 157 -4.73 -12.94 1.09
C LEU A 157 -4.38 -13.86 -0.08
N LYS A 158 -3.30 -14.62 0.08
CA LYS A 158 -2.77 -15.50 -0.97
C LYS A 158 -2.55 -16.91 -0.44
N PRO A 159 -3.57 -17.55 0.16
CA PRO A 159 -3.45 -18.93 0.56
C PRO A 159 -3.28 -19.83 -0.65
N LYS A 160 -2.67 -20.99 -0.42
CA LYS A 160 -2.33 -21.96 -1.46
C LYS A 160 -3.52 -22.23 -2.38
N GLY A 161 -3.31 -22.01 -3.68
CA GLY A 161 -4.28 -22.32 -4.73
C GLY A 161 -5.54 -21.45 -4.74
N GLN A 162 -5.62 -20.41 -3.92
CA GLN A 162 -6.73 -19.44 -3.96
C GLN A 162 -6.39 -18.24 -4.85
N PRO A 163 -7.40 -17.54 -5.39
CA PRO A 163 -7.18 -16.28 -6.09
C PRO A 163 -6.49 -15.26 -5.18
N PRO A 164 -5.33 -14.72 -5.59
CA PRO A 164 -4.62 -13.71 -4.80
C PRO A 164 -5.46 -12.44 -4.55
N GLY A 165 -5.47 -11.98 -3.30
CA GLY A 165 -6.16 -10.76 -2.90
C GLY A 165 -7.65 -10.93 -2.63
N ASP A 166 -8.16 -12.16 -2.68
CA ASP A 166 -9.59 -12.44 -2.58
C ASP A 166 -10.00 -12.87 -1.17
N LEU A 167 -11.23 -12.52 -0.78
CA LEU A 167 -11.89 -12.95 0.45
C LEU A 167 -13.38 -13.14 0.18
N ASN A 168 -13.94 -14.24 0.67
CA ASN A 168 -15.39 -14.42 0.64
C ASN A 168 -16.08 -13.60 1.74
N ALA A 169 -17.41 -13.48 1.67
CA ALA A 169 -18.19 -12.66 2.59
C ALA A 169 -18.04 -13.05 4.08
N GLU A 170 -17.93 -14.35 4.38
CA GLU A 170 -17.75 -14.85 5.74
C GLU A 170 -16.35 -14.49 6.28
N GLN A 171 -15.32 -14.67 5.46
CA GLN A 171 -13.95 -14.27 5.81
C GLN A 171 -13.87 -12.76 6.03
N MET A 172 -14.49 -11.94 5.16
CA MET A 172 -14.54 -10.48 5.33
C MET A 172 -15.20 -10.08 6.65
N ARG A 173 -16.35 -10.68 7.00
CA ARG A 173 -17.05 -10.42 8.26
C ARG A 173 -16.19 -10.81 9.47
N THR A 174 -15.59 -11.99 9.43
CA THR A 174 -14.76 -12.49 10.52
C THR A 174 -13.51 -11.63 10.71
N VAL A 175 -12.83 -11.27 9.62
CA VAL A 175 -11.67 -10.36 9.64
C VAL A 175 -12.04 -8.99 10.23
N ALA A 176 -13.23 -8.45 9.91
CA ALA A 176 -13.71 -7.20 10.50
C ALA A 176 -14.02 -7.32 12.00
N ASP A 177 -14.49 -8.47 12.48
CA ASP A 177 -14.67 -8.68 13.92
C ASP A 177 -13.32 -8.88 14.63
N MET A 178 -12.34 -9.49 13.96
CA MET A 178 -10.97 -9.59 14.46
C MET A 178 -10.33 -8.20 14.60
N THR A 179 -10.57 -7.24 13.70
CA THR A 179 -9.98 -5.90 13.80
C THR A 179 -10.55 -5.13 15.00
N LYS A 180 -11.84 -5.28 15.31
CA LYS A 180 -12.43 -4.74 16.55
C LYS A 180 -11.75 -5.30 17.80
N LYS A 181 -11.44 -6.60 17.79
CA LYS A 181 -10.84 -7.31 18.93
C LYS A 181 -9.35 -7.02 19.11
N TYR A 182 -8.60 -6.97 18.00
CA TYR A 182 -7.14 -7.03 18.01
C TYR A 182 -6.43 -5.83 17.36
N SER A 183 -7.16 -4.95 16.66
CA SER A 183 -6.55 -3.83 15.92
C SER A 183 -7.33 -2.53 15.98
N HIS A 184 -8.08 -2.32 17.07
CA HIS A 184 -8.81 -1.08 17.32
C HIS A 184 -9.78 -0.67 16.20
N ASP A 185 -10.46 -1.67 15.62
CA ASP A 185 -11.42 -1.48 14.51
C ASP A 185 -10.78 -0.87 13.25
N GLU A 186 -9.46 -1.00 13.10
CA GLU A 186 -8.72 -0.52 11.94
C GLU A 186 -8.12 -1.68 11.13
N ILE A 187 -8.23 -1.57 9.80
CA ILE A 187 -7.53 -2.42 8.84
C ILE A 187 -7.01 -1.57 7.70
N ARG A 188 -5.84 -1.91 7.16
CA ARG A 188 -5.28 -1.23 5.99
C ARG A 188 -5.11 -2.21 4.84
N VAL A 189 -5.44 -1.77 3.64
CA VAL A 189 -5.22 -2.53 2.41
C VAL A 189 -3.89 -2.11 1.79
N THR A 190 -3.09 -3.06 1.34
CA THR A 190 -1.82 -2.78 0.66
C THR A 190 -1.96 -2.89 -0.85
N HIS A 191 -1.09 -2.19 -1.58
CA HIS A 191 -0.96 -2.35 -3.04
C HIS A 191 -0.45 -3.75 -3.45
N GLU A 192 0.01 -4.54 -2.48
CA GLU A 192 0.39 -5.93 -2.65
C GLU A 192 -0.81 -6.86 -2.45
N GLN A 193 -2.05 -6.34 -2.39
CA GLN A 193 -3.28 -7.14 -2.24
C GLN A 193 -3.36 -7.92 -0.92
N ASN A 194 -2.73 -7.41 0.14
CA ASN A 194 -2.78 -7.96 1.48
C ASN A 194 -3.49 -6.99 2.44
N LEU A 195 -3.85 -7.48 3.63
CA LEU A 195 -4.43 -6.67 4.69
C LEU A 195 -3.44 -6.48 5.83
N VAL A 196 -3.59 -5.40 6.59
CA VAL A 196 -2.70 -5.06 7.71
C VAL A 196 -3.52 -4.75 8.95
N PHE A 197 -3.17 -5.39 10.06
CA PHE A 197 -3.65 -5.06 11.40
C PHE A 197 -2.56 -4.23 12.10
N PRO A 198 -2.68 -2.90 12.15
CA PRO A 198 -1.59 -2.01 12.55
C PRO A 198 -1.23 -2.08 14.05
N TYR A 199 -2.19 -2.44 14.91
CA TYR A 199 -2.07 -2.24 16.36
C TYR A 199 -2.23 -3.53 17.17
N THR A 200 -1.67 -4.65 16.71
CA THR A 200 -1.82 -5.93 17.43
C THR A 200 -0.85 -6.06 18.60
N ARG A 201 -1.33 -6.51 19.76
CA ARG A 201 -0.47 -6.81 20.91
C ARG A 201 0.24 -8.14 20.70
N LYS A 202 1.51 -8.24 21.13
CA LYS A 202 2.29 -9.50 21.02
C LYS A 202 1.60 -10.68 21.69
N VAL A 203 0.99 -10.45 22.86
CA VAL A 203 0.27 -11.48 23.63
C VAL A 203 -0.94 -12.06 22.91
N ASP A 204 -1.53 -11.34 21.96
CA ASP A 204 -2.71 -11.80 21.21
C ASP A 204 -2.32 -12.56 19.92
N LEU A 205 -1.06 -12.50 19.48
CA LEU A 205 -0.63 -13.01 18.17
C LEU A 205 -0.89 -14.50 17.99
N TYR A 206 -0.71 -15.31 19.02
CA TYR A 206 -0.96 -16.75 18.94
C TYR A 206 -2.45 -17.04 18.70
N GLN A 207 -3.33 -16.32 19.40
CA GLN A 207 -4.77 -16.44 19.23
C GLN A 207 -5.21 -15.93 17.85
N ILE A 208 -4.64 -14.83 17.36
CA ILE A 208 -4.87 -14.31 16.01
C ILE A 208 -4.50 -15.37 14.98
N TRP A 209 -3.30 -15.96 15.09
CA TRP A 209 -2.83 -17.00 14.19
C TRP A 209 -3.76 -18.23 14.17
N GLU A 210 -4.21 -18.70 15.34
CA GLU A 210 -5.18 -19.81 15.44
C GLU A 210 -6.54 -19.48 14.80
N GLU A 211 -7.03 -18.25 14.95
CA GLU A 211 -8.26 -17.79 14.28
C GLU A 211 -8.07 -17.70 12.76
N LEU A 212 -6.94 -17.17 12.28
CA LEU A 212 -6.61 -17.10 10.86
C LEU A 212 -6.45 -18.48 10.23
N LYS A 213 -5.92 -19.46 10.96
CA LYS A 213 -5.82 -20.85 10.48
C LYS A 213 -7.19 -21.44 10.15
N LYS A 214 -8.19 -21.19 10.99
CA LYS A 214 -9.58 -21.66 10.76
C LYS A 214 -10.19 -21.04 9.50
N LEU A 215 -9.74 -19.84 9.12
CA LEU A 215 -10.17 -19.14 7.90
C LEU A 215 -9.34 -19.48 6.66
N ASN A 216 -8.31 -20.33 6.78
CA ASN A 216 -7.28 -20.56 5.75
C ASN A 216 -6.56 -19.26 5.32
N LEU A 217 -6.26 -18.38 6.28
CA LEU A 217 -5.57 -17.09 6.05
C LEU A 217 -4.27 -16.95 6.86
N ALA A 218 -3.75 -18.05 7.41
CA ALA A 218 -2.50 -18.07 8.17
C ALA A 218 -1.26 -18.41 7.31
N THR A 219 -1.35 -18.27 5.98
CA THR A 219 -0.26 -18.64 5.06
C THR A 219 0.99 -17.80 5.30
N THR A 220 2.13 -18.49 5.37
CA THR A 220 3.46 -17.93 5.67
C THR A 220 4.25 -17.58 4.42
N ASN A 221 3.76 -16.60 3.65
CA ASN A 221 4.35 -16.26 2.35
C ASN A 221 4.70 -14.79 2.12
N ILE A 222 4.49 -13.89 3.08
CA ILE A 222 4.76 -12.46 2.86
C ILE A 222 6.19 -12.24 2.36
N GLU A 223 6.32 -11.53 1.23
CA GLU A 223 7.58 -11.27 0.49
C GLU A 223 8.27 -12.51 -0.14
N LEU A 224 7.65 -13.69 -0.12
CA LEU A 224 8.13 -14.90 -0.79
C LEU A 224 7.49 -15.05 -2.18
N ALA A 225 7.96 -16.04 -2.95
CA ALA A 225 7.54 -16.26 -4.33
C ALA A 225 6.02 -16.49 -4.49
N SER A 226 5.37 -17.09 -3.51
CA SER A 226 3.91 -17.28 -3.49
C SER A 226 3.11 -16.05 -3.04
N ASP A 227 3.74 -14.93 -2.66
CA ASP A 227 3.09 -13.63 -2.42
C ASP A 227 2.71 -12.92 -3.74
N ILE A 228 2.09 -13.66 -4.66
CA ILE A 228 1.89 -13.25 -6.06
C ILE A 228 0.84 -12.15 -6.14
N ILE A 229 1.17 -11.03 -6.78
CA ILE A 229 0.17 -10.01 -7.13
C ILE A 229 -0.41 -10.37 -8.50
N CYS A 230 -1.73 -10.53 -8.60
CA CYS A 230 -2.36 -10.75 -9.91
C CYS A 230 -3.61 -9.89 -10.11
N CYS A 231 -3.80 -9.41 -11.33
CA CYS A 231 -5.07 -8.80 -11.71
C CYS A 231 -6.14 -9.90 -11.94
N PRO A 232 -7.42 -9.51 -12.11
CA PRO A 232 -8.48 -10.48 -12.41
C PRO A 232 -8.32 -11.22 -13.75
N GLY A 233 -7.64 -10.61 -14.73
CA GLY A 233 -7.44 -11.20 -16.05
C GLY A 233 -8.75 -11.57 -16.76
N MET A 234 -8.68 -12.50 -17.72
CA MET A 234 -9.84 -12.92 -18.52
C MET A 234 -10.94 -13.62 -17.70
N ASP A 235 -10.67 -13.97 -16.44
CA ASP A 235 -11.67 -14.56 -15.55
C ASP A 235 -12.80 -13.55 -15.23
N PHE A 236 -12.51 -12.24 -15.20
CA PHE A 236 -13.51 -11.19 -14.93
C PHE A 236 -13.36 -9.91 -15.76
N CYS A 237 -12.20 -9.62 -16.34
CA CYS A 237 -11.89 -8.38 -17.03
C CYS A 237 -12.12 -8.50 -18.55
N ALA A 238 -13.02 -7.67 -19.09
CA ALA A 238 -13.31 -7.62 -20.53
C ALA A 238 -12.15 -7.08 -21.40
N LEU A 239 -11.12 -6.48 -20.79
CA LEU A 239 -9.94 -5.96 -21.50
C LEU A 239 -8.77 -6.96 -21.55
N ALA A 240 -8.85 -8.05 -20.80
CA ALA A 240 -7.74 -8.98 -20.67
C ALA A 240 -7.57 -9.84 -21.94
N THR A 241 -6.32 -10.09 -22.31
CA THR A 241 -5.93 -10.99 -23.40
C THR A 241 -5.47 -12.36 -22.89
N ALA A 242 -5.21 -12.48 -21.58
CA ALA A 242 -4.83 -13.72 -20.91
C ALA A 242 -5.55 -13.90 -19.56
N ARG A 243 -5.65 -15.16 -19.13
CA ARG A 243 -6.05 -15.53 -17.76
C ARG A 243 -4.87 -15.33 -16.82
N SER A 244 -5.09 -14.69 -15.67
CA SER A 244 -4.03 -14.42 -14.68
C SER A 244 -4.25 -15.17 -13.36
N ILE A 245 -5.50 -15.35 -12.92
CA ILE A 245 -5.80 -16.04 -11.66
C ILE A 245 -5.37 -17.52 -11.73
N PRO A 246 -5.74 -18.32 -12.75
CA PRO A 246 -5.29 -19.72 -12.86
C PRO A 246 -3.77 -19.87 -12.89
N VAL A 247 -3.06 -18.95 -13.54
CA VAL A 247 -1.58 -18.96 -13.59
C VAL A 247 -1.00 -18.71 -12.19
N ALA A 248 -1.54 -17.73 -11.47
CA ALA A 248 -1.13 -17.45 -10.09
C ALA A 248 -1.39 -18.65 -9.17
N GLN A 249 -2.54 -19.31 -9.30
CA GLN A 249 -2.89 -20.50 -8.52
C GLN A 249 -1.95 -21.67 -8.80
N GLN A 250 -1.61 -21.92 -10.07
CA GLN A 250 -0.66 -22.98 -10.45
C GLN A 250 0.74 -22.71 -9.90
N LEU A 251 1.24 -21.47 -9.99
CA LEU A 251 2.53 -21.10 -9.42
C LEU A 251 2.53 -21.21 -7.89
N SER A 252 1.47 -20.75 -7.22
CA SER A 252 1.29 -20.90 -5.78
C SER A 252 1.35 -22.37 -5.35
N ASN A 253 0.68 -23.27 -6.08
CA ASN A 253 0.74 -24.71 -5.82
C ASN A 253 2.14 -25.27 -6.05
N TYR A 254 2.77 -24.92 -7.17
CA TYR A 254 4.10 -25.38 -7.54
C TYR A 254 5.16 -25.02 -6.48
N PHE A 255 5.19 -23.77 -6.05
CA PHE A 255 6.17 -23.33 -5.05
C PHE A 255 5.93 -23.98 -3.68
N HIS A 256 4.67 -24.16 -3.30
CA HIS A 256 4.32 -24.88 -2.08
C HIS A 256 4.75 -26.35 -2.11
N GLU A 257 4.59 -27.03 -3.25
CA GLU A 257 5.01 -28.43 -3.46
C GLU A 257 6.53 -28.59 -3.43
N LEU A 258 7.26 -27.64 -4.04
CA LEU A 258 8.71 -27.64 -4.03
C LEU A 258 9.32 -27.36 -2.64
N LYS A 259 8.59 -26.70 -1.74
CA LYS A 259 9.05 -26.27 -0.41
C LYS A 259 10.37 -25.48 -0.46
N SER A 260 10.62 -24.77 -1.56
CA SER A 260 11.90 -24.13 -1.85
C SER A 260 11.86 -22.60 -1.76
N GLU A 261 10.69 -21.98 -1.58
CA GLU A 261 10.54 -20.52 -1.58
C GLU A 261 11.48 -19.80 -0.60
N LYS A 262 11.71 -20.40 0.57
CA LYS A 262 12.63 -19.86 1.58
C LYS A 262 14.08 -19.84 1.10
N ASN A 263 14.48 -20.81 0.28
CA ASN A 263 15.83 -20.88 -0.29
C ASN A 263 16.00 -19.88 -1.44
N ILE A 264 14.91 -19.57 -2.16
CA ILE A 264 14.88 -18.52 -3.18
C ILE A 264 15.01 -17.13 -2.54
N GLY A 265 14.41 -16.95 -1.36
CA GLY A 265 14.38 -15.68 -0.65
C GLY A 265 13.33 -14.74 -1.21
N ASN A 266 13.60 -13.42 -1.16
CA ASN A 266 12.64 -12.41 -1.61
C ASN A 266 12.50 -12.45 -3.14
N LEU A 267 11.33 -12.86 -3.62
CA LEU A 267 10.99 -12.88 -5.04
C LEU A 267 9.57 -12.37 -5.23
N ARG A 268 9.44 -11.26 -5.97
CA ARG A 268 8.14 -10.64 -6.25
C ARG A 268 7.66 -11.02 -7.64
N ILE A 269 6.53 -11.73 -7.70
CA ILE A 269 5.90 -12.12 -8.96
C ILE A 269 4.64 -11.28 -9.16
N LYS A 270 4.51 -10.67 -10.33
CA LYS A 270 3.34 -9.86 -10.73
C LYS A 270 2.79 -10.37 -12.05
N ILE A 271 1.49 -10.69 -12.07
CA ILE A 271 0.83 -11.29 -13.24
C ILE A 271 -0.30 -10.36 -13.70
N SER A 272 -0.19 -9.86 -14.94
CA SER A 272 -1.22 -9.06 -15.60
C SER A 272 -1.83 -9.85 -16.75
N GLY A 273 -3.14 -9.70 -16.95
CA GLY A 273 -3.87 -10.29 -18.08
C GLY A 273 -3.78 -9.47 -19.37
N CYS A 274 -3.22 -8.26 -19.34
CA CYS A 274 -2.96 -7.39 -20.50
C CYS A 274 -1.87 -6.36 -20.21
#